data_AF-A0A2A2K5A3-F1
#
_entry.id   AF-A0A2A2K5A3-F1
#
_cell.length_a   1.000
_cell.length_b   1.000
_cell.length_c   1.000
_cell.angle_alpha   90.00
_cell.angle_beta   90.00
_cell.angle_gamma   90.00
#
_symmetry.space_group_name_H-M   'P 1'
#
loop_
_entity.id
_entity.type
_entity.pdbx_description
1 polymer ?
#
loop_
_entity_poly.entity_id
_entity_poly.type
_entity_poly.pdbx_seq_one_letter_code
_entity_poly.pdbx_strand_id
1 'polypeptide(L)'
;MTDRIDTLLGIAGANYGMCVCQFATMFPACGETSGFFPGSCAIAHCNATTVIPQCAKPKYGKMLKDINDNRQREAERIVSFYSEVIGKGNMVWGKHTSYIPHSDYKKIFSKLTHGQIKTETVKEQIQRKIPVINM
;
A
#
# COMPACT_ATOMS: atom_id res chain seq x y z
N MET A 1 -18.47 -8.26 -4.28
CA MET A 1 -17.36 -7.61 -5.01
C MET A 1 -16.55 -8.67 -5.74
N THR A 2 -16.15 -9.76 -5.08
CA THR A 2 -15.46 -10.90 -5.71
C THR A 2 -16.17 -11.50 -6.94
N ASP A 3 -17.48 -11.34 -7.05
CA ASP A 3 -18.33 -11.76 -8.18
C ASP A 3 -18.25 -10.83 -9.40
N ARG A 4 -17.63 -9.65 -9.26
CA ARG A 4 -17.57 -8.62 -10.31
C ARG A 4 -16.14 -8.32 -10.78
N ILE A 5 -15.14 -8.60 -9.95
CA ILE A 5 -13.74 -8.34 -10.25
C ILE A 5 -12.96 -9.66 -10.12
N ASP A 6 -12.54 -10.21 -11.27
CA ASP A 6 -11.67 -11.39 -11.34
C ASP A 6 -10.31 -11.10 -10.69
N THR A 7 -9.63 -10.03 -11.12
CA THR A 7 -8.31 -9.67 -10.60
C THR A 7 -8.21 -8.17 -10.33
N LEU A 8 -7.78 -7.82 -9.10
CA LEU A 8 -7.37 -6.48 -8.71
C LEU A 8 -5.85 -6.43 -8.57
N LEU A 9 -5.20 -5.58 -9.37
CA LEU A 9 -3.76 -5.34 -9.31
C LEU A 9 -3.47 -3.92 -8.82
N GLY A 10 -2.89 -3.79 -7.63
CA GLY A 10 -2.36 -2.55 -7.12
C GLY A 10 -0.90 -2.35 -7.54
N ILE A 11 -0.59 -1.23 -8.19
CA ILE A 11 0.78 -0.86 -8.56
C ILE A 11 1.17 0.40 -7.80
N ALA A 12 2.06 0.24 -6.84
CA ALA A 12 2.70 1.31 -6.08
C ALA A 12 1.71 2.33 -5.49
N GLY A 13 0.58 1.82 -4.98
CA GLY A 13 -0.47 2.61 -4.34
C GLY A 13 -0.08 3.12 -2.95
N ALA A 14 -0.90 4.02 -2.39
CA ALA A 14 -0.72 4.57 -1.05
C ALA A 14 -1.85 4.09 -0.12
N ASN A 15 -2.06 2.78 -0.02
CA ASN A 15 -3.21 2.20 0.69
C ASN A 15 -3.18 2.50 2.19
N TYR A 16 -1.99 2.70 2.78
CA TYR A 16 -1.84 3.14 4.18
C TYR A 16 -1.47 4.62 4.30
N GLY A 17 -1.71 5.40 3.24
CA GLY A 17 -1.41 6.82 3.16
C GLY A 17 0.01 7.11 2.66
N MET A 18 0.31 8.40 2.50
CA MET A 18 1.61 8.89 2.06
C MET A 18 2.28 9.66 3.20
N CYS A 19 3.55 9.37 3.49
CA CYS A 19 4.19 9.99 4.64
C CYS A 19 4.31 11.53 4.52
N VAL A 20 4.43 12.05 3.29
CA VAL A 20 4.36 13.51 3.01
C VAL A 20 3.04 14.13 3.49
N CYS A 21 1.94 13.37 3.47
CA CYS A 21 0.64 13.84 3.92
C CYS A 21 0.50 13.92 5.44
N GLN A 22 1.50 13.48 6.23
CA GLN A 22 1.47 13.66 7.69
C GLN A 22 1.40 15.15 8.09
N PHE A 23 1.99 16.04 7.28
CA PHE A 23 2.10 17.47 7.58
C PHE A 23 1.43 18.37 6.55
N ALA A 24 0.72 17.79 5.58
CA ALA A 24 0.19 18.48 4.42
C ALA A 24 -1.36 18.42 4.35
N THR A 25 -2.04 18.27 5.49
CA THR A 25 -3.50 18.07 5.57
C THR A 25 -4.32 19.24 5.02
N MET A 26 -3.71 20.41 4.84
CA MET A 26 -4.32 21.55 4.14
C MET A 26 -4.62 21.26 2.66
N PHE A 27 -3.89 20.32 2.05
CA PHE A 27 -4.17 19.88 0.68
C PHE A 27 -5.25 18.79 0.70
N PRO A 28 -6.32 18.89 -0.12
CA PRO A 28 -7.41 17.91 -0.12
C PRO A 28 -6.94 16.46 -0.31
N ALA A 29 -5.91 16.26 -1.15
CA ALA A 29 -5.31 14.94 -1.38
C ALA A 29 -4.69 14.31 -0.10
N CYS A 30 -4.37 15.10 0.91
CA CYS A 30 -3.80 14.67 2.17
C CYS A 30 -4.80 14.77 3.34
N GLY A 31 -6.08 14.99 3.08
CA GLY A 31 -7.10 15.11 4.12
C GLY A 31 -7.31 13.83 4.94
N GLU A 32 -7.75 13.98 6.18
CA GLU A 32 -7.93 12.87 7.12
C GLU A 32 -9.19 12.03 6.86
N THR A 33 -10.14 12.53 6.06
CA THR A 33 -11.39 11.79 5.78
C THR A 33 -11.29 10.98 4.49
N SER A 34 -10.92 11.62 3.38
CA SER A 34 -10.91 11.03 2.04
C SER A 34 -9.57 11.15 1.30
N GLY A 35 -8.50 11.54 2.01
CA GLY A 35 -7.16 11.71 1.46
C GLY A 35 -6.16 10.66 1.95
N PHE A 36 -4.91 10.86 1.58
CA PHE A 36 -3.78 9.98 1.88
C PHE A 36 -3.09 10.29 3.21
N PHE A 37 -3.82 10.85 4.17
CA PHE A 37 -3.28 11.07 5.51
C PHE A 37 -2.79 9.74 6.10
N PRO A 38 -1.50 9.61 6.46
CA PRO A 38 -0.93 8.36 6.96
C PRO A 38 -1.23 8.15 8.44
N GLY A 39 -1.90 9.08 9.12
CA GLY A 39 -2.02 9.10 10.57
C GLY A 39 -0.86 9.83 11.23
N SER A 40 -0.95 9.98 12.55
CA SER A 40 0.05 10.64 13.38
C SER A 40 0.32 9.83 14.66
N CYS A 41 1.48 10.06 15.26
CA CYS A 41 1.87 9.51 16.55
C CYS A 41 2.75 10.52 17.27
N ALA A 42 2.64 10.63 18.60
CA ALA A 42 3.37 11.63 19.36
C ALA A 42 4.90 11.38 19.43
N ILE A 43 5.32 10.12 19.32
CA ILE A 43 6.71 9.71 19.58
C ILE A 43 7.50 9.36 18.31
N ALA A 44 6.86 9.41 17.14
CA ALA A 44 7.48 9.01 15.88
C ALA A 44 6.77 9.59 14.66
N HIS A 45 7.45 9.53 13.52
CA HIS A 45 6.90 9.91 12.23
C HIS A 45 6.51 8.69 11.40
N CYS A 46 5.67 8.90 10.39
CA CYS A 46 5.19 7.83 9.53
C CYS A 46 6.31 7.07 8.80
N ASN A 47 7.50 7.65 8.65
CA ASN A 47 8.62 7.04 7.94
C ASN A 47 9.35 5.94 8.75
N ALA A 48 8.81 5.53 9.90
CA ALA A 48 9.32 4.37 10.63
C ALA A 48 9.33 3.12 9.73
N THR A 49 10.48 2.46 9.63
CA THR A 49 10.68 1.23 8.86
C THR A 49 10.30 -0.02 9.64
N THR A 50 10.14 0.09 10.95
CA THR A 50 9.69 -0.97 11.85
C THR A 50 8.39 -0.55 12.53
N VAL A 51 7.60 -1.55 12.95
CA VAL A 51 6.37 -1.30 13.70
C VAL A 51 6.76 -0.81 15.10
N ILE A 52 6.28 0.38 15.45
CA ILE A 52 6.41 0.95 16.80
C ILE A 52 5.11 0.61 17.54
N PRO A 53 5.11 -0.24 18.58
CA PRO A 53 3.89 -0.71 19.24
C PRO A 53 2.93 0.41 19.66
N GLN A 54 3.46 1.51 20.19
CA GLN A 54 2.69 2.68 20.64
C GLN A 54 2.07 3.46 19.46
N CYS A 55 2.60 3.29 18.26
CA CYS A 55 2.12 3.90 17.02
C CYS A 55 1.52 2.86 16.05
N ALA A 56 1.30 1.61 16.48
CA ALA A 56 0.94 0.50 15.58
C ALA A 56 -0.52 0.57 15.07
N LYS A 57 -1.33 1.47 15.60
CA LYS A 57 -2.71 1.73 15.19
C LYS A 57 -2.94 3.23 14.92
N PRO A 58 -2.15 3.89 14.06
CA PRO A 58 -2.43 5.27 13.72
C PRO A 58 -3.77 5.31 12.98
N LYS A 59 -4.65 6.25 13.32
CA LYS A 59 -5.85 6.52 12.52
C LYS A 59 -5.39 7.26 11.26
N TYR A 60 -4.97 6.51 10.24
CA TYR A 60 -4.78 7.03 8.89
C TYR A 60 -6.14 7.31 8.25
N GLY A 61 -6.15 7.97 7.07
CA GLY A 61 -7.34 8.55 6.47
C GLY A 61 -8.57 7.65 6.53
N LYS A 62 -9.72 8.17 6.99
CA LYS A 62 -10.93 7.39 7.31
C LYS A 62 -11.33 6.44 6.17
N MET A 63 -11.40 6.94 4.94
CA MET A 63 -11.73 6.13 3.77
C MET A 63 -10.73 4.98 3.55
N LEU A 64 -9.42 5.25 3.61
CA LEU A 64 -8.39 4.22 3.47
C LEU A 64 -8.51 3.17 4.58
N LYS A 65 -8.75 3.61 5.81
CA LYS A 65 -8.94 2.73 6.96
C LYS A 65 -10.18 1.85 6.80
N ASP A 66 -11.30 2.44 6.37
CA ASP A 66 -12.56 1.71 6.16
C ASP A 66 -12.39 0.64 5.07
N ILE A 67 -11.68 0.95 3.97
CA ILE A 67 -11.38 -0.02 2.91
C ILE A 67 -10.45 -1.13 3.42
N ASN A 68 -9.38 -0.78 4.12
CA ASN A 68 -8.38 -1.75 4.55
C ASN A 68 -8.83 -2.65 5.71
N ASP A 69 -9.70 -2.15 6.59
CA ASP A 69 -10.27 -2.93 7.71
C ASP A 69 -11.47 -3.77 7.26
N ASN A 70 -11.98 -3.56 6.05
CA ASN A 70 -13.05 -4.36 5.48
C ASN A 70 -12.54 -5.79 5.26
N ARG A 71 -13.22 -6.76 5.89
CA ARG A 71 -12.90 -8.19 5.75
C ARG A 71 -13.41 -8.78 4.44
N GLN A 72 -14.24 -8.06 3.69
CA GLN A 72 -14.73 -8.47 2.38
C GLN A 72 -13.64 -8.23 1.33
N ARG A 73 -13.37 -9.25 0.51
CA ARG A 73 -12.42 -9.13 -0.59
C ARG A 73 -13.04 -8.35 -1.75
N GLU A 74 -12.26 -7.44 -2.32
CA GLU A 74 -12.68 -6.62 -3.46
C GLU A 74 -12.59 -7.36 -4.80
N ALA A 75 -11.82 -8.44 -4.88
CA ALA A 75 -11.67 -9.27 -6.07
C ALA A 75 -11.43 -10.74 -5.71
N GLU A 76 -11.67 -11.64 -6.66
CA GLU A 76 -11.30 -13.05 -6.53
C GLU A 76 -9.79 -13.19 -6.32
N ARG A 77 -8.98 -12.46 -7.11
CA ARG A 77 -7.52 -12.37 -6.97
C ARG A 77 -7.07 -10.94 -6.68
N ILE A 78 -6.24 -10.75 -5.66
CA ILE A 78 -5.66 -9.45 -5.28
C ILE A 78 -4.13 -9.53 -5.35
N VAL A 79 -3.51 -8.59 -6.04
CA VAL A 79 -2.05 -8.54 -6.22
C VAL A 79 -1.52 -7.16 -5.87
N SER A 80 -0.38 -7.09 -5.18
CA SER A 80 0.28 -5.83 -4.82
C SER A 80 1.72 -5.77 -5.33
N PHE A 81 2.01 -4.85 -6.23
CA PHE A 81 3.35 -4.56 -6.75
C PHE A 81 3.86 -3.23 -6.21
N TYR A 82 5.11 -3.17 -5.77
CA TYR A 82 5.68 -1.91 -5.29
C TYR A 82 7.20 -1.88 -5.28
N SER A 83 7.72 -0.66 -5.24
CA SER A 83 9.15 -0.33 -5.33
C SER A 83 9.71 -0.04 -3.95
N GLU A 84 10.91 -0.53 -3.65
CA GLU A 84 11.66 -0.12 -2.45
C GLU A 84 12.37 1.23 -2.64
N VAL A 85 12.48 1.72 -3.88
CA VAL A 85 13.21 2.95 -4.22
C VAL A 85 12.46 4.20 -3.74
N ILE A 86 11.18 4.08 -3.37
CA ILE A 86 10.37 5.22 -2.93
C ILE A 86 10.33 5.35 -1.42
N GLY A 87 10.63 6.55 -0.93
CA GLY A 87 10.62 6.85 0.50
C GLY A 87 11.63 5.98 1.24
N LYS A 88 11.33 5.59 2.48
CA LYS A 88 12.13 4.63 3.23
C LYS A 88 11.66 3.20 2.96
N GLY A 89 11.78 2.73 1.72
CA GLY A 89 11.39 1.35 1.35
C GLY A 89 9.88 1.14 1.22
N ASN A 90 9.13 2.15 0.74
CA ASN A 90 7.67 2.15 0.68
C ASN A 90 6.98 2.03 2.06
N MET A 91 7.68 2.35 3.15
CA MET A 91 7.17 2.17 4.51
C MET A 91 6.32 3.35 5.01
N VAL A 92 5.23 3.00 5.68
CA VAL A 92 4.40 3.85 6.53
C VAL A 92 4.08 3.08 7.81
N TRP A 93 4.55 3.58 8.96
CA TRP A 93 4.39 2.93 10.29
C TRP A 93 4.84 1.46 10.33
N GLY A 94 5.96 1.15 9.67
CA GLY A 94 6.51 -0.20 9.59
C GLY A 94 5.75 -1.15 8.66
N LYS A 95 4.85 -0.64 7.81
CA LYS A 95 4.11 -1.41 6.81
C LYS A 95 4.35 -0.85 5.40
N HIS A 96 4.41 -1.71 4.40
CA HIS A 96 4.48 -1.27 3.01
C HIS A 96 3.15 -0.60 2.63
N THR A 97 3.19 0.70 2.30
CA THR A 97 1.97 1.46 2.03
C THR A 97 1.22 0.95 0.79
N SER A 98 1.92 0.38 -0.18
CA SER A 98 1.31 -0.15 -1.40
C SER A 98 0.68 -1.52 -1.23
N TYR A 99 0.82 -2.15 -0.06
CA TYR A 99 0.19 -3.43 0.20
C TYR A 99 -1.34 -3.26 0.29
N ILE A 100 -2.08 -4.05 -0.48
CA ILE A 100 -3.54 -4.19 -0.34
C ILE A 100 -3.80 -5.35 0.62
N PRO A 101 -4.58 -5.17 1.70
CA PRO A 101 -5.02 -6.26 2.56
C PRO A 101 -5.58 -7.43 1.74
N HIS A 102 -5.32 -8.66 2.21
CA HIS A 102 -5.76 -9.90 1.55
C HIS A 102 -5.15 -10.16 0.16
N SER A 103 -4.07 -9.47 -0.24
CA SER A 103 -3.33 -9.82 -1.47
C SER A 103 -2.88 -11.28 -1.47
N ASP A 104 -3.23 -12.02 -2.52
CA ASP A 104 -2.77 -13.39 -2.76
C ASP A 104 -1.31 -13.42 -3.22
N TYR A 105 -0.83 -12.34 -3.83
CA TYR A 105 0.56 -12.20 -4.25
C TYR A 105 1.07 -10.79 -4.04
N LYS A 106 2.33 -10.69 -3.60
CA LYS A 106 3.05 -9.42 -3.51
C LYS A 106 4.40 -9.55 -4.20
N LYS A 107 4.76 -8.55 -5.00
CA LYS A 107 6.08 -8.46 -5.63
C LYS A 107 6.71 -7.13 -5.31
N ILE A 108 7.91 -7.22 -4.74
CA ILE A 108 8.73 -6.08 -4.40
C ILE A 108 9.83 -5.96 -5.44
N PHE A 109 9.95 -4.79 -6.06
CA PHE A 109 10.97 -4.49 -7.05
C PHE A 109 12.00 -3.54 -6.43
N SER A 110 13.19 -4.06 -6.15
CA SER A 110 14.26 -3.30 -5.49
C SER A 110 15.01 -2.34 -6.42
N LYS A 111 14.91 -2.55 -7.73
CA LYS A 111 15.66 -1.78 -8.75
C LYS A 111 14.80 -0.87 -9.63
N LEU A 112 13.48 -1.04 -9.59
CA LEU A 112 12.55 -0.25 -10.40
C LEU A 112 12.01 0.91 -9.57
N THR A 113 11.92 2.10 -10.15
CA THR A 113 11.26 3.26 -9.53
C THR A 113 9.74 3.11 -9.50
N HIS A 114 9.05 4.06 -8.83
CA HIS A 114 7.57 4.15 -8.79
C HIS A 114 6.91 3.94 -10.15
N GLY A 115 7.31 4.77 -11.13
CA GLY A 115 6.73 4.78 -12.46
C GLY A 115 7.14 3.56 -13.28
N GLN A 116 8.38 3.09 -13.12
CA GLN A 116 8.89 1.96 -13.90
C GLN A 116 8.16 0.66 -13.61
N ILE A 117 7.63 0.45 -12.40
CA ILE A 117 6.83 -0.75 -12.15
C ILE A 117 5.64 -0.81 -13.11
N LYS A 118 4.95 0.31 -13.35
CA LYS A 118 3.82 0.34 -14.29
C LYS A 118 4.25 -0.04 -15.71
N THR A 119 5.40 0.42 -16.19
CA THR A 119 5.79 0.30 -17.60
C THR A 119 6.70 -0.90 -17.91
N GLU A 120 7.49 -1.36 -16.95
CA GLU A 120 8.53 -2.37 -17.17
C GLU A 120 8.15 -3.77 -16.65
N THR A 121 7.02 -3.89 -15.92
CA THR A 121 6.58 -5.17 -15.33
C THR A 121 5.34 -5.77 -15.99
N VAL A 122 5.04 -5.37 -17.23
CA VAL A 122 3.81 -5.80 -17.94
C VAL A 122 3.65 -7.32 -17.95
N LYS A 123 4.76 -8.06 -18.09
CA LYS A 123 4.75 -9.53 -18.04
C LYS A 123 4.26 -10.06 -16.70
N GLU A 124 4.73 -9.49 -15.59
CA GLU A 124 4.30 -9.83 -14.24
C GLU A 124 2.85 -9.40 -13.99
N GLN A 125 2.41 -8.27 -14.55
CA GLN A 125 1.05 -7.74 -14.36
C GLN A 125 -0.04 -8.66 -14.96
N ILE A 126 0.26 -9.31 -16.08
CA ILE A 126 -0.69 -10.23 -16.76
C ILE A 126 -0.53 -11.69 -16.30
N GLN A 127 0.41 -11.97 -15.40
CA GLN A 127 0.69 -13.32 -14.96
C GLN A 127 -0.40 -13.85 -14.02
N ARG A 128 -1.20 -14.80 -14.51
CA ARG A 128 -2.31 -15.40 -13.75
C ARG A 128 -1.87 -16.47 -12.74
N LYS A 129 -0.76 -17.16 -12.99
CA LYS A 129 -0.22 -18.20 -12.09
C LYS A 129 0.84 -17.62 -11.16
N ILE A 130 0.70 -17.85 -9.85
CA ILE A 130 1.78 -17.57 -8.89
C ILE A 130 2.95 -18.48 -9.28
N PRO A 131 4.13 -17.95 -9.64
CA PRO A 131 5.28 -18.79 -9.92
C PRO A 131 5.62 -19.54 -8.63
N VAL A 132 5.63 -20.88 -8.69
CA VAL A 132 6.14 -21.72 -7.60
C VAL A 132 7.62 -21.41 -7.49
N ILE A 133 8.01 -20.68 -6.45
CA ILE A 133 9.42 -20.50 -6.12
C ILE A 133 9.83 -21.80 -5.45
N ASN A 134 10.50 -22.69 -6.18
CA ASN A 134 11.24 -23.78 -5.54
C ASN A 134 12.31 -23.12 -4.66
N MET A 135 12.21 -23.39 -3.37
CA MET A 135 13.15 -22.95 -2.33
C MET A 135 14.40 -23.82 -2.37
#